data_AF-A0A7C2L944-F1
#
_entry.id   AF-A0A7C2L944-F1
#
_cell.length_a   1.000
_cell.length_b   1.000
_cell.length_c   1.000
_cell.angle_alpha   90.00
_cell.angle_beta   90.00
_cell.angle_gamma   90.00
#
_symmetry.space_group_name_H-M   'P 1'
#
loop_
_entity.id
_entity.type
_entity.pdbx_description
1 polymer ?
#
loop_
_entity_poly.entity_id
_entity_poly.type
_entity_poly.pdbx_seq_one_letter_code
_entity_poly.pdbx_strand_id
1 'polypeptide(L)'
;MPVAYEGDPAAEKLGRLAEWFKAVGGPVIVAFSGGVDSSVVLAAAVRALGPSQVYAVTADSPIHPRSELEWAKRVAGLLGVNHVIITTNELEDENFVSNPPLRCYYCKKAMIRLLKGVAERVGAKVVVDGTNSEDLGGHRPGYLALQEEGVRSPLAELGFTKSDTRRVAKLLGLPNWDKPPMACLATRIPYGQRITLERLKRIEAAEEAVRALTGARQVRVRDHGDIARIEVGRGERRLLFSEEAMDEVARRLKQLGWRYVALDLEGYRSGSMDEVLAEKVSPRAWRASSSGTS
;
A
#
# COMPACT_ATOMS: atom_id res chain seq x y z
N MET A 1 29.06 -6.15 -12.50
CA MET A 1 29.20 -7.13 -13.61
C MET A 1 27.85 -7.23 -14.32
N PRO A 2 27.72 -6.90 -15.61
CA PRO A 2 26.45 -7.03 -16.30
C PRO A 2 26.28 -8.48 -16.74
N VAL A 3 25.35 -9.20 -16.13
CA VAL A 3 24.76 -10.39 -16.76
C VAL A 3 23.85 -9.86 -17.85
N ALA A 4 24.08 -10.25 -19.10
CA ALA A 4 23.22 -9.90 -20.22
C ALA A 4 21.85 -10.55 -19.99
N TYR A 5 20.83 -9.72 -19.80
CA TYR A 5 19.43 -10.14 -19.66
C TYR A 5 18.72 -10.16 -21.02
N GLU A 6 19.34 -10.73 -22.04
CA GLU A 6 18.64 -10.92 -23.31
C GLU A 6 17.56 -12.00 -23.13
N GLY A 7 16.30 -11.59 -23.22
CA GLY A 7 15.13 -12.48 -23.16
C GLY A 7 14.51 -12.69 -21.77
N ASP A 8 14.95 -12.02 -20.69
CA ASP A 8 14.21 -12.02 -19.41
C ASP A 8 13.12 -10.92 -19.43
N PRO A 9 11.82 -11.29 -19.44
CA PRO A 9 10.73 -10.31 -19.46
C PRO A 9 10.77 -9.30 -18.31
N ALA A 10 11.33 -9.68 -17.14
CA ALA A 10 11.47 -8.76 -16.02
C ALA A 10 12.54 -7.70 -16.29
N ALA A 11 13.65 -8.08 -16.92
CA ALA A 11 14.72 -7.15 -17.26
C ALA A 11 14.30 -6.17 -18.37
N GLU A 12 13.55 -6.64 -19.36
CA GLU A 12 12.97 -5.78 -20.39
C GLU A 12 12.00 -4.75 -19.79
N LYS A 13 11.11 -5.19 -18.89
CA LYS A 13 10.21 -4.30 -18.16
C LYS A 13 10.97 -3.29 -17.30
N LEU A 14 12.02 -3.71 -16.59
CA LEU A 14 12.89 -2.81 -15.84
C LEU A 14 13.57 -1.78 -16.75
N GLY A 15 14.04 -2.21 -17.93
CA GLY A 15 14.61 -1.31 -18.94
C GLY A 15 13.62 -0.23 -19.38
N ARG A 16 12.39 -0.62 -19.72
CA ARG A 16 11.32 0.32 -20.09
C ARG A 16 10.98 1.30 -18.96
N LEU A 17 10.94 0.82 -17.71
CA LEU A 17 10.70 1.67 -16.55
C LEU A 17 11.86 2.66 -16.31
N ALA A 18 13.11 2.23 -16.52
CA ALA A 18 14.27 3.12 -16.43
C ALA A 18 14.26 4.19 -17.54
N GLU A 19 13.93 3.83 -18.78
CA GLU A 19 13.79 4.79 -19.88
C GLU A 19 12.67 5.80 -19.63
N TRP A 20 11.55 5.37 -19.03
CA TRP A 20 10.49 6.28 -18.59
C TRP A 20 11.03 7.34 -17.61
N PHE A 21 11.85 6.94 -16.63
CA PHE A 21 12.47 7.89 -15.69
C PHE A 21 13.49 8.81 -16.36
N LYS A 22 14.32 8.31 -17.26
CA LYS A 22 15.27 9.14 -18.03
C LYS A 22 14.55 10.22 -18.83
N ALA A 23 13.43 9.88 -19.46
CA ALA A 23 12.62 10.82 -20.22
C ALA A 23 11.99 11.92 -19.35
N VAL A 24 11.61 11.59 -18.11
CA VAL A 24 11.09 12.56 -17.14
C VAL A 24 12.19 13.48 -16.60
N GLY A 25 13.38 12.93 -16.36
CA GLY A 25 14.50 13.63 -15.74
C GLY A 25 14.32 13.84 -14.23
N GLY A 26 15.42 14.18 -13.55
CA GLY A 26 15.43 14.51 -12.12
C GLY A 26 15.36 16.02 -11.85
N PRO A 27 15.11 16.43 -10.59
CA PRO A 27 14.79 15.57 -9.44
C PRO A 27 13.36 15.00 -9.47
N VAL A 28 13.15 13.84 -8.83
CA VAL A 28 11.82 13.19 -8.72
C VAL A 28 11.44 12.89 -7.28
N ILE A 29 10.16 13.07 -6.95
CA ILE A 29 9.56 12.61 -5.70
C ILE A 29 8.92 11.24 -5.92
N VAL A 30 9.30 10.25 -5.12
CA VAL A 30 8.63 8.94 -5.06
C VAL A 30 7.80 8.87 -3.78
N ALA A 31 6.48 8.79 -3.91
CA ALA A 31 5.56 8.50 -2.80
C ALA A 31 5.81 7.06 -2.32
N PHE A 32 6.54 6.92 -1.22
CA PHE A 32 7.21 5.69 -0.86
C PHE A 32 6.63 5.05 0.40
N SER A 33 6.00 3.88 0.24
CA SER A 33 5.32 3.15 1.33
C SER A 33 6.12 1.98 1.91
N GLY A 34 7.27 1.62 1.35
CA GLY A 34 8.00 0.40 1.72
C GLY A 34 7.40 -0.91 1.18
N GLY A 35 6.30 -0.83 0.43
CA GLY A 35 5.73 -1.96 -0.31
C GLY A 35 6.55 -2.33 -1.55
N VAL A 36 6.27 -3.50 -2.13
CA VAL A 36 7.01 -4.02 -3.31
C VAL A 36 6.95 -3.06 -4.48
N ASP A 37 5.74 -2.61 -4.85
CA ASP A 37 5.55 -1.80 -6.06
C ASP A 37 6.24 -0.44 -5.95
N SER A 38 6.06 0.27 -4.82
CA SER A 38 6.74 1.54 -4.57
C SER A 38 8.27 1.38 -4.44
N SER A 39 8.77 0.22 -4.01
CA SER A 39 10.21 -0.08 -3.97
C SER A 39 10.79 -0.33 -5.35
N VAL A 40 10.04 -0.97 -6.26
CA VAL A 40 10.45 -1.12 -7.67
C VAL A 40 10.52 0.24 -8.35
N VAL A 41 9.53 1.10 -8.14
CA VAL A 41 9.54 2.48 -8.65
C VAL A 41 10.75 3.24 -8.14
N LEU A 42 11.02 3.18 -6.83
CA LEU A 42 12.16 3.84 -6.21
C LEU A 42 13.49 3.34 -6.79
N ALA A 43 13.68 2.02 -6.85
CA ALA A 43 14.92 1.43 -7.35
C ALA A 43 15.14 1.68 -8.84
N ALA A 44 14.08 1.69 -9.65
CA ALA A 44 14.17 2.03 -11.07
C ALA A 44 14.51 3.51 -11.28
N ALA A 45 13.94 4.42 -10.48
CA ALA A 45 14.30 5.84 -10.49
C ALA A 45 15.79 6.03 -10.17
N VAL A 46 16.29 5.35 -9.13
CA VAL A 46 17.71 5.40 -8.73
C VAL A 46 18.62 4.87 -9.83
N ARG A 47 18.24 3.74 -10.44
CA ARG A 47 18.98 3.16 -11.57
C ARG A 47 19.05 4.10 -12.77
N ALA A 48 18.00 4.86 -13.02
CA ALA A 48 17.88 5.75 -14.18
C ALA A 48 18.56 7.11 -13.98
N LEU A 49 18.39 7.72 -12.80
CA LEU A 49 18.73 9.12 -12.52
C LEU A 49 19.88 9.30 -11.52
N GLY A 50 20.27 8.22 -10.83
CA GLY A 50 21.18 8.28 -9.69
C GLY A 50 20.48 8.66 -8.38
N PRO A 51 21.01 8.21 -7.23
CA PRO A 51 20.35 8.37 -5.94
C PRO A 51 20.19 9.84 -5.49
N SER A 52 21.10 10.74 -5.90
CA SER A 52 21.03 12.16 -5.55
C SER A 52 19.85 12.90 -6.20
N GLN A 53 19.27 12.34 -7.26
CA GLN A 53 18.14 12.91 -8.00
C GLN A 53 16.79 12.33 -7.56
N VAL A 54 16.79 11.43 -6.57
CA VAL A 54 15.60 10.69 -6.15
C VAL A 54 15.33 10.95 -4.68
N TYR A 55 14.10 11.40 -4.40
CA TYR A 55 13.62 11.63 -3.04
C TYR A 55 12.51 10.64 -2.74
N ALA A 56 12.78 9.70 -1.83
CA ALA A 56 11.75 8.84 -1.27
C ALA A 56 11.02 9.61 -0.18
N VAL A 57 9.70 9.80 -0.31
CA VAL A 57 8.92 10.49 0.73
C VAL A 57 7.93 9.52 1.35
N THR A 58 8.07 9.25 2.64
CA THR A 58 7.23 8.33 3.40
C THR A 58 6.42 9.08 4.43
N ALA A 59 5.13 8.77 4.52
CA ALA A 59 4.28 9.27 5.58
C ALA A 59 4.33 8.38 6.81
N ASP A 60 4.70 8.97 7.95
CA ASP A 60 4.50 8.39 9.26
C ASP A 60 3.12 8.79 9.78
N SER A 61 2.22 7.82 9.86
CA SER A 61 0.83 8.02 10.28
C SER A 61 0.33 6.89 11.17
N PRO A 62 -0.60 7.17 12.11
CA PRO A 62 -1.26 6.15 12.92
C PRO A 62 -2.12 5.15 12.11
N ILE A 63 -2.44 5.44 10.85
CA ILE A 63 -3.28 4.57 10.01
C ILE A 63 -2.48 3.46 9.31
N HIS A 64 -1.15 3.50 9.40
CA HIS A 64 -0.25 2.54 8.81
C HIS A 64 0.48 1.74 9.89
N PRO A 65 0.66 0.42 9.70
CA PRO A 65 1.45 -0.36 10.63
C PRO A 65 2.89 0.15 10.71
N ARG A 66 3.46 0.16 11.91
CA ARG A 66 4.85 0.62 12.17
C ARG A 66 5.87 -0.15 11.35
N SER A 67 5.61 -1.43 11.11
CA SER A 67 6.42 -2.27 10.24
C SER A 67 6.57 -1.73 8.81
N GLU A 68 5.60 -0.99 8.26
CA GLU A 68 5.73 -0.36 6.93
C GLU A 68 6.81 0.72 6.91
N LEU A 69 6.87 1.56 7.95
CA LEU A 69 7.87 2.63 8.05
C LEU A 69 9.29 2.04 8.16
N GLU A 70 9.45 0.96 8.93
CA GLU A 70 10.74 0.28 9.05
C GLU A 70 11.18 -0.37 7.73
N TRP A 71 10.24 -0.94 6.96
CA TRP A 71 10.51 -1.41 5.60
C TRP A 71 10.93 -0.27 4.66
N ALA A 72 10.25 0.87 4.74
CA ALA A 72 10.61 2.04 3.96
C ALA A 72 12.03 2.51 4.29
N LYS A 73 12.36 2.73 5.57
CA LYS A 73 13.72 3.12 6.01
C LYS A 73 14.77 2.14 5.51
N ARG A 74 14.54 0.83 5.65
CA ARG A 74 15.48 -0.22 5.22
C ARG A 74 15.74 -0.17 3.72
N VAL A 75 14.70 -0.09 2.89
CA VAL A 75 14.84 -0.08 1.43
C VAL A 75 15.44 1.24 0.95
N ALA A 76 15.03 2.37 1.51
CA ALA A 76 15.59 3.68 1.16
C ALA A 76 17.09 3.76 1.52
N GLY A 77 17.47 3.26 2.70
CA GLY A 77 18.87 3.16 3.12
C GLY A 77 19.70 2.26 2.21
N LEU A 78 19.17 1.09 1.82
CA LEU A 78 19.83 0.18 0.88
C LEU A 78 20.10 0.84 -0.49
N LEU A 79 19.18 1.70 -0.96
CA LEU A 79 19.29 2.37 -2.24
C LEU A 79 20.07 3.70 -2.17
N GLY A 80 20.47 4.14 -0.98
CA GLY A 80 21.25 5.36 -0.77
C GLY A 80 20.54 6.65 -1.18
N VAL A 81 19.19 6.67 -1.15
CA VAL A 81 18.39 7.83 -1.58
C VAL A 81 18.17 8.83 -0.45
N ASN A 82 17.79 10.05 -0.82
CA ASN A 82 17.26 11.03 0.13
C ASN A 82 15.90 10.53 0.65
N HIS A 83 15.85 10.07 1.90
CA HIS A 83 14.61 9.63 2.54
C HIS A 83 14.03 10.73 3.41
N VAL A 84 12.88 11.28 3.00
CA VAL A 84 12.13 12.28 3.75
C VAL A 84 10.96 11.60 4.43
N ILE A 85 10.90 11.68 5.76
CA ILE A 85 9.76 11.21 6.53
C ILE A 85 8.92 12.43 6.90
N ILE A 86 7.64 12.41 6.51
CA ILE A 86 6.66 13.42 6.88
C ILE A 86 5.67 12.81 7.87
N THR A 87 5.33 13.53 8.94
CA THR A 87 4.30 13.09 9.87
C THR A 87 2.93 13.53 9.35
N THR A 88 1.97 12.62 9.31
CA THR A 88 0.57 12.90 8.95
C THR A 88 -0.38 12.35 10.00
N ASN A 89 -1.53 13.01 10.15
CA ASN A 89 -2.57 12.58 11.06
C ASN A 89 -3.95 12.66 10.41
N GLU A 90 -4.35 11.60 9.72
CA GLU A 90 -5.65 11.51 9.06
C GLU A 90 -6.81 11.42 10.07
N LEU A 91 -6.51 11.21 11.37
CA LEU A 91 -7.52 11.18 12.43
C LEU A 91 -8.09 12.56 12.77
N GLU A 92 -7.51 13.63 12.24
CA GLU A 92 -8.00 15.01 12.39
C GLU A 92 -8.99 15.42 11.27
N ASP A 93 -9.16 14.59 10.23
CA ASP A 93 -10.05 14.87 9.11
C ASP A 93 -11.36 14.07 9.21
N GLU A 94 -12.48 14.76 9.39
CA GLU A 94 -13.82 14.14 9.44
C GLU A 94 -14.19 13.39 8.15
N ASN A 95 -13.64 13.78 6.98
CA ASN A 95 -13.84 13.05 5.73
C ASN A 95 -13.11 11.70 5.70
N PHE A 96 -12.16 11.51 6.62
CA PHE A 96 -11.50 10.24 6.85
C PHE A 96 -12.13 9.48 8.01
N VAL A 97 -12.27 10.09 9.20
CA VAL A 97 -12.68 9.37 10.42
C VAL A 97 -14.13 8.92 10.42
N SER A 98 -15.03 9.60 9.69
CA SER A 98 -16.40 9.10 9.47
C SER A 98 -16.45 7.84 8.60
N ASN A 99 -15.31 7.45 8.02
CA ASN A 99 -15.11 6.24 7.23
C ASN A 99 -16.06 6.07 6.02
N PRO A 100 -16.29 7.12 5.21
CA PRO A 100 -17.11 6.98 4.02
C PRO A 100 -16.39 6.14 2.96
N PRO A 101 -17.10 5.63 1.94
CA PRO A 101 -16.47 4.97 0.78
C PRO A 101 -15.36 5.80 0.15
N LEU A 102 -15.52 7.13 0.12
CA LEU A 102 -14.54 8.06 -0.43
C LEU A 102 -13.35 8.40 0.51
N ARG A 103 -13.20 7.80 1.71
CA ARG A 103 -12.12 8.15 2.65
C ARG A 103 -10.73 8.16 2.02
N CYS A 104 -10.47 7.22 1.10
CA CYS A 104 -9.17 7.05 0.46
C CYS A 104 -8.88 8.19 -0.54
N TYR A 105 -9.90 8.82 -1.13
CA TYR A 105 -9.74 10.00 -1.97
C TYR A 105 -9.24 11.18 -1.14
N TYR A 106 -9.93 11.50 -0.04
CA TYR A 106 -9.56 12.62 0.84
C TYR A 106 -8.18 12.42 1.48
N CYS A 107 -7.92 11.22 2.02
CA CYS A 107 -6.61 10.84 2.55
C CYS A 107 -5.50 11.03 1.51
N LYS A 108 -5.70 10.56 0.26
CA LYS A 108 -4.71 10.74 -0.81
C LYS A 108 -4.53 12.21 -1.19
N LYS A 109 -5.59 13.01 -1.29
CA LYS A 109 -5.46 14.45 -1.58
C LYS A 109 -4.63 15.18 -0.52
N ALA A 110 -4.89 14.93 0.76
CA ALA A 110 -4.11 15.51 1.85
C ALA A 110 -2.62 15.11 1.74
N MET A 111 -2.35 13.83 1.49
CA MET A 111 -0.98 13.32 1.30
C MET A 111 -0.26 13.98 0.12
N ILE A 112 -0.92 14.10 -1.03
CA ILE A 112 -0.31 14.64 -2.25
C ILE A 112 0.05 16.12 -2.08
N ARG A 113 -0.75 16.90 -1.34
CA ARG A 113 -0.41 18.30 -1.02
C ARG A 113 0.93 18.40 -0.27
N LEU A 114 1.16 17.51 0.69
CA LEU A 114 2.44 17.45 1.41
C LEU A 114 3.60 17.03 0.49
N LEU A 115 3.38 16.04 -0.37
CA LEU A 115 4.36 15.61 -1.37
C LEU A 115 4.74 16.74 -2.32
N LYS A 116 3.76 17.53 -2.78
CA LYS A 116 3.98 18.72 -3.63
C LYS A 116 4.80 19.78 -2.90
N GLY A 117 4.53 20.02 -1.61
CA GLY A 117 5.33 20.94 -0.81
C GLY A 117 6.78 20.48 -0.62
N VAL A 118 7.06 19.17 -0.65
CA VAL A 118 8.45 18.65 -0.70
C VAL A 118 9.02 18.81 -2.11
N ALA A 119 8.23 18.51 -3.15
CA ALA A 119 8.63 18.65 -4.54
C ALA A 119 9.09 20.07 -4.88
N GLU A 120 8.33 21.08 -4.44
CA GLU A 120 8.67 22.50 -4.60
C GLU A 120 10.01 22.85 -3.95
N ARG A 121 10.25 22.39 -2.72
CA ARG A 121 11.50 22.66 -1.98
C ARG A 121 12.74 22.08 -2.65
N VAL A 122 12.61 20.94 -3.32
CA VAL A 122 13.74 20.25 -3.97
C VAL A 122 13.79 20.46 -5.48
N GLY A 123 12.87 21.27 -6.04
CA GLY A 123 12.78 21.53 -7.48
C GLY A 123 12.35 20.32 -8.32
N ALA A 124 11.66 19.33 -7.73
CA ALA A 124 11.18 18.16 -8.45
C ALA A 124 9.93 18.49 -9.28
N LYS A 125 9.95 18.09 -10.56
CA LYS A 125 8.86 18.37 -11.50
C LYS A 125 7.74 17.33 -11.48
N VAL A 126 8.03 16.15 -10.94
CA VAL A 126 7.08 15.03 -10.91
C VAL A 126 7.01 14.43 -9.51
N VAL A 127 5.80 14.04 -9.14
CA VAL A 127 5.54 13.10 -8.06
C VAL A 127 5.08 11.81 -8.70
N VAL A 128 5.69 10.69 -8.30
CA VAL A 128 5.32 9.35 -8.77
C VAL A 128 4.88 8.46 -7.63
N ASP A 129 4.02 7.48 -7.92
CA ASP A 129 3.60 6.47 -6.95
C ASP A 129 3.81 5.03 -7.44
N GLY A 130 3.48 4.07 -6.58
CA GLY A 130 3.61 2.64 -6.85
C GLY A 130 2.38 1.98 -7.47
N THR A 131 1.39 2.71 -7.98
CA THR A 131 0.17 2.09 -8.53
C THR A 131 0.50 1.25 -9.76
N ASN A 132 0.12 -0.04 -9.75
CA ASN A 132 0.31 -0.97 -10.87
C ASN A 132 -0.96 -1.09 -11.75
N SER A 133 -0.91 -1.83 -12.86
CA SER A 133 -2.03 -1.89 -13.81
C SER A 133 -3.26 -2.64 -13.30
N GLU A 134 -3.07 -3.61 -12.40
CA GLU A 134 -4.15 -4.39 -11.77
C GLU A 134 -4.86 -3.57 -10.69
N ASP A 135 -4.19 -2.57 -10.11
CA ASP A 135 -4.79 -1.66 -9.14
C ASP A 135 -5.85 -0.73 -9.76
N LEU A 136 -5.94 -0.65 -11.10
CA LEU A 136 -6.92 0.20 -11.79
C LEU A 136 -8.35 -0.39 -11.79
N GLY A 137 -8.54 -1.61 -11.29
CA GLY A 137 -9.85 -2.26 -11.15
C GLY A 137 -10.50 -2.04 -9.77
N GLY A 138 -11.83 -2.15 -9.73
CA GLY A 138 -12.62 -2.11 -8.49
C GLY A 138 -12.85 -0.70 -7.93
N HIS A 139 -13.05 -0.59 -6.61
CA HIS A 139 -13.23 0.68 -5.93
C HIS A 139 -11.86 1.32 -5.62
N ARG A 140 -11.51 2.39 -6.33
CA ARG A 140 -10.20 3.05 -6.27
C ARG A 140 -10.29 4.58 -6.21
N PRO A 141 -11.03 5.14 -5.23
CA PRO A 141 -11.16 6.60 -5.10
C PRO A 141 -9.81 7.29 -4.79
N GLY A 142 -8.87 6.60 -4.17
CA GLY A 142 -7.52 7.13 -3.96
C GLY A 142 -6.73 7.35 -5.26
N TYR A 143 -6.97 6.53 -6.30
CA TYR A 143 -6.32 6.72 -7.60
C TYR A 143 -6.89 7.92 -8.35
N LEU A 144 -8.20 8.19 -8.21
CA LEU A 144 -8.80 9.41 -8.75
C LEU A 144 -8.09 10.67 -8.22
N ALA A 145 -7.82 10.72 -6.91
CA ALA A 145 -7.06 11.82 -6.31
C ALA A 145 -5.64 11.95 -6.90
N LEU A 146 -4.94 10.84 -7.16
CA LEU A 146 -3.62 10.87 -7.81
C LEU A 146 -3.70 11.49 -9.21
N GLN A 147 -4.70 11.10 -10.00
CA GLN A 147 -4.89 11.63 -11.36
C GLN A 147 -5.20 13.13 -11.36
N GLU A 148 -6.16 13.56 -10.54
CA GLU A 148 -6.55 14.98 -10.44
C GLU A 148 -5.38 15.88 -10.03
N GLU A 149 -4.50 15.36 -9.17
CA GLU A 149 -3.35 16.11 -8.67
C GLU A 149 -2.11 16.02 -9.58
N GLY A 150 -2.20 15.30 -10.71
CA GLY A 150 -1.10 15.16 -11.67
C GLY A 150 0.02 14.21 -11.23
N VAL A 151 -0.25 13.32 -10.27
CA VAL A 151 0.71 12.27 -9.87
C VAL A 151 0.78 11.21 -10.97
N ARG A 152 2.00 10.78 -11.32
CA ARG A 152 2.26 9.78 -12.35
C ARG A 152 2.41 8.39 -11.73
N SER A 153 1.93 7.36 -12.41
CA SER A 153 1.96 5.97 -11.93
C SER A 153 2.69 5.10 -12.95
N PRO A 154 4.03 5.15 -13.00
CA PRO A 154 4.79 4.58 -14.11
C PRO A 154 4.60 3.07 -14.29
N LEU A 155 4.34 2.33 -13.20
CA LEU A 155 4.00 0.90 -13.28
C LEU A 155 2.68 0.68 -14.03
N ALA A 156 1.62 1.43 -13.68
CA ALA A 156 0.34 1.38 -14.37
C ALA A 156 0.45 1.86 -15.84
N GLU A 157 1.15 2.96 -16.09
CA GLU A 157 1.37 3.52 -17.44
C GLU A 157 2.09 2.54 -18.38
N LEU A 158 3.01 1.74 -17.85
CA LEU A 158 3.76 0.73 -18.61
C LEU A 158 3.13 -0.66 -18.58
N GLY A 159 1.98 -0.83 -17.92
CA GLY A 159 1.25 -2.10 -17.88
C GLY A 159 1.91 -3.17 -17.01
N PHE A 160 2.57 -2.79 -15.91
CA PHE A 160 3.09 -3.74 -14.92
C PHE A 160 1.96 -4.39 -14.13
N THR A 161 1.91 -5.72 -14.17
CA THR A 161 1.11 -6.52 -13.23
C THR A 161 1.85 -6.68 -11.90
N LYS A 162 1.15 -7.16 -10.88
CA LYS A 162 1.77 -7.50 -9.59
C LYS A 162 2.81 -8.62 -9.69
N SER A 163 2.65 -9.52 -10.65
CA SER A 163 3.62 -10.58 -10.91
C SER A 163 4.92 -10.00 -11.50
N ASP A 164 4.80 -9.02 -12.39
CA ASP A 164 5.94 -8.32 -12.98
C ASP A 164 6.71 -7.54 -11.92
N THR A 165 6.02 -6.77 -11.07
CA THR A 165 6.68 -5.98 -10.02
C THR A 165 7.46 -6.86 -9.07
N ARG A 166 6.93 -8.03 -8.69
CA ARG A 166 7.67 -8.99 -7.84
C ARG A 166 8.89 -9.60 -8.52
N ARG A 167 8.78 -9.95 -9.80
CA ARG A 167 9.93 -10.46 -10.58
C ARG A 167 11.02 -9.40 -10.70
N VAL A 168 10.64 -8.16 -11.01
CA VAL A 168 11.57 -7.03 -11.08
C VAL A 168 12.16 -6.71 -9.70
N ALA A 169 11.39 -6.76 -8.63
CA ALA A 169 11.90 -6.56 -7.28
C ALA A 169 12.96 -7.60 -6.91
N LYS A 170 12.72 -8.87 -7.26
CA LYS A 170 13.67 -9.97 -7.04
C LYS A 170 14.93 -9.78 -7.89
N LEU A 171 14.77 -9.39 -9.15
CA LEU A 171 15.87 -9.06 -10.07
C LEU A 171 16.76 -7.93 -9.53
N LEU A 172 16.15 -6.90 -8.93
CA LEU A 172 16.83 -5.77 -8.30
C LEU A 172 17.43 -6.10 -6.92
N GLY A 173 17.29 -7.35 -6.43
CA GLY A 173 17.77 -7.77 -5.13
C GLY A 173 17.04 -7.11 -3.95
N LEU A 174 15.82 -6.59 -4.16
CA LEU A 174 15.07 -5.90 -3.11
C LEU A 174 14.67 -6.88 -2.00
N PRO A 175 14.96 -6.58 -0.72
CA PRO A 175 14.74 -7.53 0.37
C PRO A 175 13.24 -7.76 0.68
N ASN A 176 12.37 -6.87 0.22
CA ASN A 176 10.94 -6.96 0.37
C ASN A 176 10.23 -7.58 -0.86
N TRP A 177 10.94 -8.16 -1.84
CA TRP A 177 10.34 -8.65 -3.08
C TRP A 177 9.14 -9.60 -2.88
N ASP A 178 9.15 -10.38 -1.80
CA ASP A 178 8.08 -11.32 -1.45
C ASP A 178 7.14 -10.81 -0.34
N LYS A 179 7.26 -9.54 0.06
CA LYS A 179 6.44 -8.95 1.13
C LYS A 179 4.94 -8.99 0.75
N PRO A 180 4.05 -9.53 1.58
CA PRO A 180 2.61 -9.50 1.31
C PRO A 180 2.09 -8.07 1.16
N PRO A 181 1.05 -7.84 0.33
CA PRO A 181 0.46 -6.52 0.20
C PRO A 181 -0.09 -6.06 1.55
N MET A 182 0.20 -4.83 1.92
CA MET A 182 -0.29 -4.22 3.15
C MET A 182 -1.11 -3.00 2.78
N ALA A 183 -2.28 -2.89 3.43
CA ALA A 183 -3.18 -1.77 3.27
C ALA A 183 -3.28 -1.01 4.59
N CYS A 184 -3.74 0.24 4.52
CA CYS A 184 -4.12 1.06 5.67
C CYS A 184 -4.97 0.25 6.68
N LEU A 185 -4.68 0.38 7.97
CA LEU A 185 -5.39 -0.28 9.07
C LEU A 185 -6.90 0.07 9.08
N ALA A 186 -7.29 1.26 8.61
CA ALA A 186 -8.70 1.64 8.47
C ALA A 186 -9.51 0.70 7.56
N THR A 187 -8.86 -0.02 6.63
CA THR A 187 -9.55 -1.02 5.80
C THR A 187 -10.09 -2.21 6.60
N ARG A 188 -9.71 -2.36 7.87
CA ARG A 188 -10.22 -3.39 8.78
C ARG A 188 -11.53 -2.98 9.46
N ILE A 189 -11.92 -1.72 9.33
CA ILE A 189 -13.12 -1.15 9.93
C ILE A 189 -14.19 -1.00 8.84
N PRO A 190 -15.40 -1.57 9.00
CA PRO A 190 -16.50 -1.44 8.07
C PRO A 190 -16.83 0.03 7.76
N TYR A 191 -17.16 0.33 6.50
CA TYR A 191 -17.57 1.67 6.07
C TYR A 191 -18.69 2.22 6.96
N GLY A 192 -18.69 3.54 7.16
CA GLY A 192 -19.62 4.26 8.03
C GLY A 192 -19.33 4.11 9.53
N GLN A 193 -18.49 3.17 9.96
CA GLN A 193 -18.06 3.11 11.35
C GLN A 193 -16.87 4.01 11.60
N ARG A 194 -16.94 4.81 12.67
CA ARG A 194 -15.89 5.77 13.03
C ARG A 194 -14.54 5.09 13.24
N ILE A 195 -13.50 5.65 12.61
CA ILE A 195 -12.11 5.27 12.80
C ILE A 195 -11.56 6.05 14.00
N THR A 196 -10.92 5.34 14.93
CA THR A 196 -10.28 5.94 16.10
C THR A 196 -8.88 5.37 16.29
N LEU A 197 -8.00 6.13 16.96
CA LEU A 197 -6.65 5.67 17.26
C LEU A 197 -6.65 4.35 18.05
N GLU A 198 -7.56 4.20 19.00
CA GLU A 198 -7.73 3.00 19.80
C GLU A 198 -8.02 1.77 18.92
N ARG A 199 -8.98 1.90 17.98
CA ARG A 199 -9.33 0.82 17.05
C ARG A 199 -8.15 0.45 16.16
N LEU A 200 -7.41 1.44 15.65
CA LEU A 200 -6.23 1.18 14.81
C LEU A 200 -5.14 0.45 15.60
N LYS A 201 -4.84 0.88 16.83
CA LYS A 201 -3.86 0.24 17.72
C LYS A 201 -4.22 -1.20 18.06
N ARG A 202 -5.48 -1.48 18.45
CA ARG A 202 -5.90 -2.85 18.76
C ARG A 202 -5.84 -3.76 17.53
N ILE A 203 -6.20 -3.24 16.35
CA ILE A 203 -6.12 -3.99 15.08
C ILE A 203 -4.67 -4.33 14.74
N GLU A 204 -3.76 -3.35 14.83
CA GLU A 204 -2.33 -3.57 14.58
C GLU A 204 -1.77 -4.63 15.53
N ALA A 205 -1.99 -4.47 16.85
CA ALA A 205 -1.55 -5.43 17.85
C ALA A 205 -2.14 -6.83 17.63
N ALA A 206 -3.39 -6.94 17.19
CA ALA A 206 -4.01 -8.21 16.88
C ALA A 206 -3.40 -8.87 15.63
N GLU A 207 -3.15 -8.11 14.57
CA GLU A 207 -2.47 -8.64 13.38
C GLU A 207 -1.05 -9.11 13.70
N GLU A 208 -0.31 -8.38 14.54
CA GLU A 208 1.01 -8.79 14.99
C GLU A 208 0.96 -10.06 15.84
N ALA A 209 0.03 -10.14 16.80
CA ALA A 209 -0.15 -11.32 17.63
C ALA A 209 -0.47 -12.58 16.81
N VAL A 210 -1.42 -12.49 15.86
CA VAL A 210 -1.77 -13.64 15.01
C VAL A 210 -0.57 -14.07 14.16
N ARG A 211 0.20 -13.13 13.60
CA ARG A 211 1.43 -13.47 12.84
C ARG A 211 2.46 -14.17 13.73
N ALA A 212 2.70 -13.66 14.94
CA ALA A 212 3.68 -14.21 15.86
C ALA A 212 3.30 -15.62 16.33
N LEU A 213 2.03 -15.87 16.60
CA LEU A 213 1.54 -17.16 17.11
C LEU A 213 1.45 -18.24 16.02
N THR A 214 1.11 -17.87 14.78
CA THR A 214 0.77 -18.83 13.72
C THR A 214 1.83 -18.94 12.62
N GLY A 215 2.71 -17.94 12.50
CA GLY A 215 3.62 -17.80 11.36
C GLY A 215 2.93 -17.39 10.06
N ALA A 216 1.62 -17.07 10.07
CA ALA A 216 0.91 -16.61 8.88
C ALA A 216 1.50 -15.29 8.37
N ARG A 217 1.75 -15.19 7.06
CA ARG A 217 2.35 -14.00 6.45
C ARG A 217 1.30 -12.98 6.05
N GLN A 218 0.18 -13.45 5.50
CA GLN A 218 -0.96 -12.61 5.16
C GLN A 218 -1.99 -12.69 6.29
N VAL A 219 -2.16 -11.60 7.04
CA VAL A 219 -3.11 -11.51 8.15
C VAL A 219 -3.90 -10.21 8.04
N ARG A 220 -5.21 -10.29 8.30
CA ARG A 220 -6.10 -9.16 8.58
C ARG A 220 -6.94 -9.49 9.79
N VAL A 221 -7.09 -8.56 10.72
CA VAL A 221 -8.08 -8.67 11.80
C VAL A 221 -9.11 -7.58 11.57
N ARG A 222 -10.29 -7.97 11.06
CA ARG A 222 -11.41 -7.04 10.82
C ARG A 222 -12.12 -6.77 12.14
N ASP A 223 -12.42 -5.50 12.35
CA ASP A 223 -13.03 -4.98 13.56
C ASP A 223 -14.52 -4.74 13.31
N HIS A 224 -15.35 -5.67 13.76
CA HIS A 224 -16.81 -5.60 13.67
C HIS A 224 -17.44 -5.27 15.04
N GLY A 225 -16.88 -4.28 15.74
CA GLY A 225 -17.32 -3.92 17.09
C GLY A 225 -16.80 -4.93 18.10
N ASP A 226 -17.69 -5.81 18.58
CA ASP A 226 -17.37 -6.84 19.58
C ASP A 226 -16.71 -8.10 18.99
N ILE A 227 -16.65 -8.21 17.66
CA ILE A 227 -16.11 -9.36 16.93
C ILE A 227 -14.79 -8.99 16.24
N ALA A 228 -13.72 -9.73 16.54
CA ALA A 228 -12.52 -9.77 15.73
C ALA A 228 -12.65 -10.89 14.70
N ARG A 229 -12.76 -10.53 13.42
CA ARG A 229 -12.80 -11.52 12.33
C ARG A 229 -11.44 -11.61 11.64
N ILE A 230 -10.76 -12.73 11.81
CA ILE A 230 -9.44 -13.02 11.28
C ILE A 230 -9.57 -13.48 9.82
N GLU A 231 -8.78 -12.90 8.94
CA GLU A 231 -8.53 -13.41 7.60
C GLU A 231 -7.03 -13.71 7.47
N VAL A 232 -6.67 -14.96 7.17
CA VAL A 232 -5.31 -15.33 6.77
C VAL A 232 -5.25 -15.68 5.29
N GLY A 233 -4.05 -15.77 4.69
CA GLY A 233 -3.92 -16.26 3.32
C GLY A 233 -4.71 -17.55 3.08
N ARG A 234 -5.32 -17.73 1.89
CA ARG A 234 -6.20 -18.88 1.61
C ARG A 234 -5.54 -20.24 1.90
N GLY A 235 -4.25 -20.38 1.59
CA GLY A 235 -3.44 -21.56 1.89
C GLY A 235 -2.80 -21.57 3.30
N GLU A 236 -2.97 -20.50 4.08
CA GLU A 236 -2.43 -20.32 5.43
C GLU A 236 -3.48 -20.63 6.52
N ARG A 237 -4.76 -20.83 6.18
CA ARG A 237 -5.84 -21.15 7.15
C ARG A 237 -5.50 -22.34 8.06
N ARG A 238 -4.82 -23.35 7.52
CA ARG A 238 -4.38 -24.53 8.27
C ARG A 238 -3.50 -24.21 9.47
N LEU A 239 -2.84 -23.05 9.49
CA LEU A 239 -2.01 -22.58 10.62
C LEU A 239 -2.83 -22.25 11.87
N LEU A 240 -4.17 -22.21 11.76
CA LEU A 240 -5.10 -21.93 12.85
C LEU A 240 -5.92 -23.16 13.28
N PHE A 241 -5.63 -24.37 12.77
CA PHE A 241 -6.51 -25.54 12.97
C PHE A 241 -6.14 -26.43 14.17
N SER A 242 -5.12 -26.09 14.93
CA SER A 242 -4.85 -26.73 16.22
C SER A 242 -5.59 -26.02 17.35
N GLU A 243 -6.13 -26.78 18.30
CA GLU A 243 -6.79 -26.24 19.51
C GLU A 243 -5.88 -25.24 20.24
N GLU A 244 -4.60 -25.56 20.41
CA GLU A 244 -3.61 -24.66 21.03
C GLU A 244 -3.54 -23.29 20.34
N ALA A 245 -3.37 -23.26 19.01
CA ALA A 245 -3.35 -21.99 18.26
C ALA A 245 -4.69 -21.25 18.35
N MET A 246 -5.82 -21.95 18.29
CA MET A 246 -7.14 -21.33 18.39
C MET A 246 -7.35 -20.68 19.77
N ASP A 247 -7.01 -21.40 20.84
CA ASP A 247 -7.14 -20.94 22.21
C ASP A 247 -6.24 -19.75 22.51
N GLU A 248 -4.97 -19.81 22.07
CA GLU A 248 -4.01 -18.74 22.31
C GLU A 248 -4.34 -17.48 21.51
N VAL A 249 -4.75 -17.62 20.24
CA VAL A 249 -5.24 -16.50 19.43
C VAL A 249 -6.50 -15.90 20.04
N ALA A 250 -7.47 -16.72 20.45
CA ALA A 250 -8.70 -16.26 21.08
C ALA A 250 -8.42 -15.49 22.38
N ARG A 251 -7.56 -16.05 23.24
CA ARG A 251 -7.13 -15.42 24.49
C ARG A 251 -6.48 -14.07 24.24
N ARG A 252 -5.52 -14.01 23.31
CA ARG A 252 -4.75 -12.80 23.01
C ARG A 252 -5.62 -11.69 22.43
N LEU A 253 -6.54 -12.02 21.53
CA LEU A 253 -7.44 -11.03 20.92
C LEU A 253 -8.51 -10.57 21.92
N LYS A 254 -9.02 -11.43 22.79
CA LYS A 254 -9.95 -11.02 23.86
C LYS A 254 -9.31 -10.02 24.83
N GLN A 255 -8.03 -10.17 25.14
CA GLN A 255 -7.27 -9.19 25.94
C GLN A 255 -7.14 -7.82 25.27
N LEU A 256 -7.27 -7.74 23.95
CA LEU A 256 -7.27 -6.49 23.18
C LEU A 256 -8.66 -5.84 23.08
N GLY A 257 -9.67 -6.41 23.74
CA GLY A 257 -10.99 -5.79 23.93
C GLY A 257 -12.13 -6.38 23.10
N TRP A 258 -11.91 -7.45 22.33
CA TRP A 258 -13.00 -8.13 21.62
C TRP A 258 -13.68 -9.18 22.50
N ARG A 259 -15.01 -9.34 22.36
CA ARG A 259 -15.77 -10.39 23.06
C ARG A 259 -15.70 -11.72 22.33
N TYR A 260 -15.72 -11.67 21.00
CA TYR A 260 -15.72 -12.83 20.13
C TYR A 260 -14.56 -12.77 19.13
N VAL A 261 -14.04 -13.94 18.80
CA VAL A 261 -12.98 -14.11 17.78
C VAL A 261 -13.49 -15.13 16.78
N ALA A 262 -13.45 -14.79 15.51
CA ALA A 262 -13.95 -15.61 14.41
C ALA A 262 -12.90 -15.74 13.31
N LEU A 263 -12.88 -16.87 12.62
CA LEU A 263 -12.07 -17.07 11.42
C LEU A 263 -12.97 -16.94 10.17
N ASP A 264 -12.57 -16.10 9.23
CA ASP A 264 -13.21 -16.04 7.92
C ASP A 264 -12.90 -17.31 7.12
N LEU A 265 -13.94 -18.05 6.77
CA LEU A 265 -13.82 -19.32 6.05
C LEU A 265 -13.31 -19.15 4.63
N GLU A 266 -13.47 -17.99 4.00
CA GLU A 266 -12.91 -17.73 2.67
C GLU A 266 -11.43 -17.32 2.74
N GLY A 267 -10.94 -16.94 3.92
CA GLY A 267 -9.63 -16.35 4.12
C GLY A 267 -9.51 -14.96 3.48
N TYR A 268 -8.27 -14.49 3.34
CA TYR A 268 -7.99 -13.17 2.79
C TYR A 268 -8.36 -13.06 1.30
N ARG A 269 -9.17 -12.05 0.99
CA ARG A 269 -9.52 -11.64 -0.38
C ARG A 269 -9.30 -10.14 -0.54
N SER A 270 -8.64 -9.74 -1.62
CA SER A 270 -8.45 -8.32 -1.94
C SER A 270 -9.80 -7.67 -2.24
N GLY A 271 -10.11 -6.54 -1.58
CA GLY A 271 -11.38 -5.83 -1.79
C GLY A 271 -12.61 -6.47 -1.14
N SER A 272 -12.45 -7.42 -0.19
CA SER A 272 -13.60 -8.07 0.48
C SER A 272 -14.55 -7.09 1.19
N MET A 273 -14.03 -5.97 1.70
CA MET A 273 -14.84 -4.93 2.35
C MET A 273 -15.63 -4.06 1.35
N ASP A 274 -15.33 -4.14 0.05
CA ASP A 274 -15.99 -3.34 -0.99
C ASP A 274 -17.22 -4.06 -1.58
N GLU A 275 -17.51 -5.29 -1.15
CA GLU A 275 -18.66 -6.09 -1.64
C GLU A 275 -20.00 -5.50 -1.19
N VAL A 276 -20.01 -4.76 -0.08
CA VAL A 276 -21.20 -4.08 0.45
C VAL A 276 -21.49 -2.74 -0.24
N LEU A 277 -20.62 -2.28 -1.15
CA LEU A 277 -20.81 -1.01 -1.86
C LEU A 277 -21.77 -1.22 -3.04
N ALA A 278 -22.89 -0.49 -3.02
CA ALA A 278 -23.84 -0.47 -4.13
C ALA A 278 -23.21 0.11 -5.42
N GLU A 279 -22.36 1.13 -5.27
CA GLU A 279 -21.62 1.76 -6.37
C GLU A 279 -20.13 1.79 -6.09
N LYS A 280 -19.34 1.37 -7.08
CA LYS A 280 -17.87 1.36 -6.99
C LYS A 280 -17.30 2.48 -7.84
N VAL A 281 -16.63 3.43 -7.18
CA VAL A 281 -15.78 4.43 -7.86
C VAL A 281 -14.62 3.72 -8.55
N SER A 282 -14.76 3.46 -9.85
CA SER A 282 -13.73 2.86 -10.71
C SER A 282 -13.12 3.94 -11.62
N PRO A 283 -11.78 4.06 -11.70
CA PRO A 283 -11.11 5.01 -12.58
C PRO A 283 -11.47 4.84 -14.06
N ARG A 284 -11.81 3.61 -14.49
CA ARG A 284 -12.25 3.32 -15.86
C ARG A 284 -13.64 3.89 -16.15
N ALA A 285 -14.54 3.83 -15.17
CA ALA A 285 -15.90 4.36 -15.30
C ALA A 285 -15.92 5.89 -15.21
N TRP A 286 -15.09 6.48 -14.34
CA TRP A 286 -14.99 7.93 -14.19
C TRP A 286 -14.55 8.65 -15.47
N ARG A 287 -13.55 8.10 -16.19
CA ARG A 287 -13.09 8.70 -17.46
C ARG A 287 -14.18 8.76 -18.52
N ALA A 288 -15.01 7.73 -18.61
CA ALA A 288 -16.13 7.67 -19.55
C ALA A 288 -17.23 8.70 -19.23
N SER A 289 -17.48 8.99 -17.94
CA SER A 289 -18.42 10.04 -17.53
C SER A 289 -17.86 11.46 -17.67
N SER A 290 -16.56 11.67 -17.46
CA SER A 290 -15.93 12.99 -17.55
C SER A 290 -15.59 13.43 -18.98
N SER A 291 -15.55 12.50 -19.95
CA SER A 291 -15.40 12.82 -21.37
C SER A 291 -16.71 13.16 -22.08
N GLY A 292 -17.85 13.12 -21.37
CA GLY A 292 -19.18 13.49 -21.89
C GLY A 292 -19.63 14.90 -21.50
N THR A 293 -18.75 15.69 -20.88
CA THR A 293 -18.99 17.11 -20.52
C THR A 293 -17.84 17.96 -21.03
N SER A 294 -17.76 18.08 -22.35
CA SER A 294 -16.94 19.05 -23.07
C SER A 294 -17.65 19.44 -24.35
#